data_AF-A0A0X8D1J6-F1
#
_entry.id   AF-A0A0X8D1J6-F1
#
_cell.length_a   1.000
_cell.length_b   1.000
_cell.length_c   1.000
_cell.angle_alpha   90.00
_cell.angle_beta   90.00
_cell.angle_gamma   90.00
#
_symmetry.space_group_name_H-M   'P 1'
#
loop_
_entity.id
_entity.type
_entity.pdbx_description
1 polymer ?
#
loop_
_entity_poly.entity_id
_entity_poly.type
_entity_poly.pdbx_seq_one_letter_code
_entity_poly.pdbx_strand_id
1 'polypeptide(L)'
;MSKRAFMQVTILILFFIVPLLDIFRIDVTHLHFYVLTKSFSFNEGYILLLTVLVLVFTFVSISQWFGRQFCGWLCPHNTFSKYLTKITHSRTLRNHPALRTVLDIGLSLVFAPIIAFSMIAYFYNPKDLFREITSLDTGAWAFWAYVLTTIFFFIMVNRLRHVFCRNACPYGMLQMILSDKNSRTGGIKNMFRGTGLVLTVLMAVMVSILLFAIFTSTGFTVSIDKNLQGVPSENHIIYTYNLQVENLRDKPATYKLKYKNIPENWDVILPTEIKVAPHSVANESLLFRIGRKSIGENTTITIVIINEEGKTIERKISIFPIQK
;
A
#
# COMPACT_ATOMS: atom_id res chain seq x y z
N MET A 1 25.06 12.79 -21.36
CA MET A 1 23.88 13.38 -20.66
C MET A 1 24.36 14.21 -19.48
N SER A 2 23.76 15.37 -19.21
CA SER A 2 24.06 16.11 -17.97
C SER A 2 23.62 15.27 -16.76
N LYS A 3 24.35 15.33 -15.63
CA LYS A 3 24.03 14.59 -14.38
C LYS A 3 22.55 14.75 -13.97
N ARG A 4 21.94 15.89 -14.30
CA ARG A 4 20.53 16.21 -14.05
C ARG A 4 19.56 15.40 -14.93
N ALA A 5 19.85 15.29 -16.22
CA ALA A 5 18.99 14.53 -17.14
C ALA A 5 18.99 13.04 -16.82
N PHE A 6 20.15 12.50 -16.40
CA PHE A 6 20.25 11.11 -15.94
C PHE A 6 19.34 10.86 -14.72
N MET A 7 19.47 11.66 -13.66
CA MET A 7 18.61 11.52 -12.47
C MET A 7 17.11 11.62 -12.83
N GLN A 8 16.72 12.58 -13.66
CA GLN A 8 15.32 12.75 -14.09
C GLN A 8 14.75 11.50 -14.76
N VAL A 9 15.52 10.88 -15.67
CA VAL A 9 15.11 9.66 -16.36
C VAL A 9 15.10 8.48 -15.40
N THR A 10 16.12 8.32 -14.55
CA THR A 10 16.18 7.25 -13.54
C THR A 10 14.98 7.28 -12.60
N ILE A 11 14.62 8.45 -12.09
CA ILE A 11 13.45 8.62 -11.22
C ILE A 11 12.16 8.29 -11.96
N LEU A 12 12.03 8.76 -13.20
CA LEU A 12 10.83 8.52 -13.98
C LEU A 12 10.63 7.02 -14.21
N ILE A 13 11.70 6.31 -14.55
CA ILE A 13 11.69 4.85 -14.67
C ILE A 13 11.32 4.20 -13.33
N LEU A 14 11.93 4.65 -12.22
CA LEU A 14 11.65 4.15 -10.88
C LEU A 14 10.16 4.31 -10.51
N PHE A 15 9.54 5.44 -10.86
CA PHE A 15 8.13 5.71 -10.59
C PHE A 15 7.20 4.65 -11.22
N PHE A 16 7.53 4.15 -12.41
CA PHE A 16 6.77 3.07 -13.05
C PHE A 16 7.15 1.69 -12.50
N ILE A 17 8.43 1.45 -12.22
CA ILE A 17 8.91 0.13 -11.77
C ILE A 17 8.46 -0.21 -10.35
N VAL A 18 8.41 0.78 -9.45
CA VAL A 18 8.09 0.56 -8.03
C VAL A 18 6.75 -0.16 -7.80
N PRO A 19 5.62 0.29 -8.39
CA PRO A 19 4.35 -0.41 -8.23
C PRO A 19 4.29 -1.71 -9.06
N LEU A 20 5.03 -1.79 -10.18
CA LEU A 20 5.04 -2.99 -11.04
C LEU A 20 5.77 -4.18 -10.42
N LEU A 21 6.82 -3.93 -9.64
CA LEU A 21 7.63 -4.95 -8.97
C LEU A 21 7.25 -5.13 -7.49
N ASP A 22 6.09 -4.59 -7.09
CA ASP A 22 5.59 -4.65 -5.71
C ASP A 22 6.61 -4.10 -4.67
N ILE A 23 7.53 -3.22 -5.09
CA ILE A 23 8.53 -2.63 -4.18
C ILE A 23 7.82 -1.78 -3.13
N PHE A 24 6.84 -1.00 -3.58
CA PHE A 24 5.94 -0.25 -2.72
C PHE A 24 4.61 -0.02 -3.44
N ARG A 25 3.53 -0.56 -2.88
CA ARG A 25 2.14 -0.25 -3.27
C ARG A 25 1.19 -0.52 -2.10
N ILE A 26 0.02 0.09 -2.12
CA ILE A 26 -1.02 -0.06 -1.12
C ILE A 26 -2.26 -0.58 -1.84
N ASP A 27 -2.58 -1.86 -1.72
CA ASP A 27 -3.80 -2.45 -2.27
C ASP A 27 -5.00 -2.11 -1.38
N VAL A 28 -5.80 -1.13 -1.81
CA VAL A 28 -6.97 -0.67 -1.04
C VAL A 28 -8.11 -1.69 -1.11
N THR A 29 -8.18 -2.49 -2.19
CA THR A 29 -9.29 -3.44 -2.39
C THR A 29 -9.19 -4.63 -1.45
N HIS A 30 -7.98 -5.15 -1.25
CA HIS A 30 -7.74 -6.29 -0.37
C HIS A 30 -7.20 -5.87 1.01
N LEU A 31 -7.01 -4.57 1.25
CA LEU A 31 -6.42 -4.04 2.49
C LEU A 31 -5.03 -4.64 2.79
N HIS A 32 -4.22 -4.75 1.74
CA HIS A 32 -2.81 -5.13 1.83
C HIS A 32 -1.92 -3.98 1.44
N PHE A 33 -0.71 -3.95 1.96
CA PHE A 33 0.33 -3.08 1.45
C PHE A 33 1.61 -3.87 1.25
N TYR A 34 2.40 -3.43 0.30
CA TYR A 34 3.61 -4.10 -0.12
C TYR A 34 4.79 -3.19 0.22
N VAL A 35 5.79 -3.77 0.88
CA VAL A 35 7.04 -3.08 1.21
C VAL A 35 8.18 -4.04 0.91
N LEU A 36 9.09 -3.63 0.03
CA LEU A 36 10.20 -4.45 -0.44
C LEU A 36 9.72 -5.82 -0.97
N THR A 37 8.65 -5.82 -1.77
CA THR A 37 8.04 -7.01 -2.40
C THR A 37 7.35 -7.96 -1.42
N LYS A 38 7.35 -7.69 -0.11
CA LYS A 38 6.57 -8.45 0.88
C LYS A 38 5.20 -7.83 1.08
N SER A 39 4.15 -8.66 1.10
CA SER A 39 2.79 -8.24 1.44
C SER A 39 2.56 -8.25 2.96
N PHE A 40 1.80 -7.27 3.43
CA PHE A 40 1.36 -7.12 4.81
C PHE A 40 -0.12 -6.75 4.82
N SER A 41 -0.85 -7.28 5.80
CA SER A 41 -2.26 -6.90 6.03
C SER A 41 -2.34 -5.59 6.81
N PHE A 42 -3.38 -4.79 6.58
CA PHE A 42 -3.63 -3.56 7.34
C PHE A 42 -3.87 -3.82 8.83
N ASN A 43 -4.24 -5.06 9.19
CA ASN A 43 -4.37 -5.49 10.58
C ASN A 43 -3.03 -5.45 11.35
N GLU A 44 -1.89 -5.50 10.65
CA GLU A 44 -0.57 -5.25 11.23
C GLU A 44 -0.27 -3.74 11.32
N GLY A 45 -1.14 -3.02 12.03
CA GLY A 45 -1.18 -1.55 12.03
C GLY A 45 0.14 -0.87 12.41
N TYR A 46 1.01 -1.53 13.19
CA TYR A 46 2.32 -0.98 13.56
C TYR A 46 3.31 -0.94 12.38
N ILE A 47 3.32 -1.94 11.49
CA ILE A 47 4.19 -1.94 10.30
C ILE A 47 3.71 -0.87 9.32
N LEU A 48 2.39 -0.77 9.14
CA LEU A 48 1.79 0.27 8.30
C LEU A 48 2.15 1.67 8.83
N LEU A 49 2.00 1.91 10.13
CA LEU A 49 2.35 3.18 10.78
C LEU A 49 3.83 3.51 10.58
N LEU A 50 4.74 2.58 10.84
CA LEU A 50 6.18 2.77 10.64
C LEU A 50 6.51 3.08 9.18
N THR A 51 5.88 2.37 8.24
CA THR A 51 6.07 2.57 6.80
C THR A 51 5.67 3.99 6.38
N VAL A 52 4.48 4.43 6.77
CA VAL A 52 3.98 5.80 6.49
C VAL A 52 4.88 6.84 7.14
N LEU A 53 5.30 6.63 8.38
CA LEU A 53 6.18 7.56 9.10
C LEU A 53 7.54 7.67 8.39
N VAL A 54 8.17 6.54 8.04
CA VAL A 54 9.42 6.52 7.26
C VAL A 54 9.28 7.24 5.93
N LEU A 55 8.17 7.04 5.22
CA LEU A 55 7.89 7.71 3.96
C LEU A 55 7.79 9.24 4.16
N VAL A 56 6.98 9.70 5.13
CA VAL A 56 6.81 11.13 5.44
C VAL A 56 8.13 11.77 5.86
N PHE A 57 8.86 11.16 6.80
CA PHE A 57 10.15 11.68 7.24
C PHE A 57 11.21 11.65 6.14
N THR A 58 11.18 10.66 5.23
CA THR A 58 12.05 10.64 4.04
C THR A 58 11.78 11.86 3.17
N PHE A 59 10.51 12.20 2.94
CA PHE A 59 10.15 13.40 2.16
C PHE A 59 10.60 14.69 2.82
N VAL A 60 10.42 14.83 4.13
CA VAL A 60 10.91 15.99 4.90
C VAL A 60 12.44 16.06 4.83
N SER A 61 13.12 14.92 4.98
CA SER A 61 14.58 14.80 4.94
C SER A 61 15.17 15.23 3.61
N ILE A 62 14.65 14.69 2.51
CA ILE A 62 15.08 15.08 1.16
C ILE A 62 14.88 16.58 0.94
N SER A 63 13.76 17.13 1.43
CA SER A 63 13.47 18.57 1.32
C SER A 63 14.46 19.42 2.09
N GLN A 64 14.84 19.02 3.30
CA GLN A 64 15.85 19.72 4.11
C GLN A 64 17.27 19.59 3.53
N TRP A 65 17.65 18.41 3.04
CA TRP A 65 19.01 18.16 2.56
C TRP A 65 19.30 18.80 1.20
N PHE A 66 18.36 18.68 0.27
CA PHE A 66 18.55 19.09 -1.13
C PHE A 66 17.71 20.32 -1.52
N GLY A 67 16.71 20.70 -0.72
CA GLY A 67 15.75 21.76 -1.02
C GLY A 67 14.58 21.26 -1.89
N ARG A 68 13.97 22.18 -2.66
CA ARG A 68 12.88 21.90 -3.63
C ARG A 68 13.31 21.10 -4.88
N GLN A 69 14.29 20.20 -4.78
CA GLN A 69 14.73 19.41 -5.94
C GLN A 69 13.71 18.31 -6.28
N PHE A 70 12.90 17.86 -5.32
CA PHE A 70 11.87 16.87 -5.63
C PHE A 70 10.83 17.42 -6.62
N CYS A 71 10.16 18.53 -6.29
CA CYS A 71 9.22 19.17 -7.24
C CYS A 71 9.88 19.64 -8.53
N GLY A 72 11.14 20.07 -8.47
CA GLY A 72 11.85 20.58 -9.63
C GLY A 72 12.30 19.49 -10.60
N TRP A 73 12.82 18.37 -10.08
CA TRP A 73 13.59 17.38 -10.82
C TRP A 73 13.04 15.95 -10.69
N LEU A 74 12.40 15.62 -9.56
CA LEU A 74 11.92 14.27 -9.25
C LEU A 74 10.45 14.05 -9.65
N CYS A 75 9.64 15.11 -9.66
CA CYS A 75 8.22 15.03 -10.03
C CYS A 75 8.06 14.58 -11.50
N PRO A 76 7.39 13.44 -11.76
CA PRO A 76 7.15 12.96 -13.12
C PRO A 76 6.43 14.00 -13.98
N HIS A 77 5.37 14.61 -13.44
CA HIS A 77 4.57 15.63 -14.13
C HIS A 77 5.38 16.85 -14.58
N ASN A 78 6.22 17.41 -13.70
CA ASN A 78 7.04 18.57 -14.05
C ASN A 78 8.13 18.21 -15.07
N THR A 79 8.70 17.01 -14.96
CA THR A 79 9.71 16.49 -15.88
C THR A 79 9.11 16.34 -17.28
N PHE A 80 7.95 15.70 -17.40
CA PHE A 80 7.22 15.61 -18.67
C PHE A 80 6.87 16.98 -19.25
N SER A 81 6.31 17.89 -18.45
CA SER A 81 5.97 19.25 -18.90
C SER A 81 7.17 20.00 -19.47
N LYS A 82 8.36 19.80 -18.88
CA LYS A 82 9.61 20.40 -19.34
C LYS A 82 10.07 19.81 -20.67
N TYR A 83 10.03 18.49 -20.81
CA TYR A 83 10.38 17.82 -22.07
C TYR A 83 9.40 18.17 -23.19
N LEU A 84 8.10 18.18 -22.90
CA LEU A 84 7.06 18.59 -23.84
C LEU A 84 7.30 20.02 -24.30
N THR A 85 7.49 20.96 -23.38
CA THR A 85 7.77 22.36 -23.73
C THR A 85 9.05 22.50 -24.57
N LYS A 86 10.09 21.72 -24.28
CA LYS A 86 11.34 21.72 -25.06
C LYS A 86 11.13 21.24 -26.50
N ILE A 87 10.27 20.24 -26.71
CA ILE A 87 9.91 19.73 -28.04
C ILE A 87 9.05 20.76 -28.78
N THR A 88 7.99 21.23 -28.14
CA THR A 88 6.99 22.15 -28.68
C THR A 88 7.56 23.55 -29.01
N HIS A 89 8.62 24.00 -28.31
CA HIS A 89 9.35 25.25 -28.58
C HIS A 89 10.67 25.07 -29.37
N SER A 90 10.91 23.90 -29.96
CA SER A 90 12.10 23.70 -30.80
C SER A 90 12.09 24.64 -32.03
N ARG A 91 13.29 24.99 -32.53
CA ARG A 91 13.45 25.93 -33.67
C ARG A 91 12.64 25.48 -34.89
N THR A 92 12.55 24.18 -35.14
CA THR A 92 11.82 23.57 -36.26
C THR A 92 10.30 23.77 -36.15
N LEU A 93 9.72 23.61 -34.95
CA LEU A 93 8.28 23.71 -34.72
C LEU A 93 7.77 25.14 -34.54
N ARG A 94 8.69 26.10 -34.34
CA ARG A 94 8.34 27.51 -34.12
C ARG A 94 7.63 28.14 -35.31
N ASN A 95 7.89 27.66 -36.52
CA ASN A 95 7.34 28.21 -37.76
C ASN A 95 6.01 27.55 -38.19
N HIS A 96 5.57 26.47 -37.52
CA HIS A 96 4.35 25.72 -37.86
C HIS A 96 3.41 25.61 -36.65
N PRO A 97 2.57 26.64 -36.39
CA PRO A 97 1.73 26.70 -35.18
C PRO A 97 0.69 25.58 -35.10
N ALA A 98 0.13 25.12 -36.23
CA ALA A 98 -0.82 24.01 -36.25
C ALA A 98 -0.14 22.67 -35.87
N LEU A 99 1.01 22.37 -36.47
CA LEU A 99 1.79 21.17 -36.17
C LEU A 99 2.23 21.13 -34.69
N ARG A 100 2.60 22.30 -34.17
CA ARG A 100 2.93 22.48 -32.75
C ARG A 100 1.76 22.07 -31.85
N THR A 101 0.56 22.59 -32.09
CA THR A 101 -0.63 22.27 -31.28
C THR A 101 -1.03 20.80 -31.39
N VAL A 102 -0.98 20.23 -32.59
CA VAL A 102 -1.30 18.80 -32.81
C VAL A 102 -0.31 17.90 -32.08
N LEU A 103 0.99 18.17 -32.16
CA LEU A 103 2.01 17.40 -31.44
C LEU A 103 1.87 17.55 -29.92
N ASP A 104 1.52 18.75 -29.45
CA ASP A 104 1.35 19.04 -28.04
C ASP A 104 0.17 18.27 -27.42
N ILE A 105 -0.98 18.26 -28.11
CA ILE A 105 -2.15 17.47 -27.74
C ILE A 105 -1.86 15.98 -27.89
N GLY A 106 -1.25 15.56 -29.00
CA GLY A 106 -0.94 14.16 -29.29
C GLY A 106 0.00 13.55 -28.26
N LEU A 107 1.11 14.22 -27.92
CA LEU A 107 2.00 13.76 -26.85
C LEU A 107 1.28 13.75 -25.50
N SER A 108 0.48 14.77 -25.19
CA SER A 108 -0.28 14.80 -23.94
C SER A 108 -1.27 13.64 -23.84
N LEU A 109 -1.91 13.26 -24.96
CA LEU A 109 -2.84 12.15 -25.04
C LEU A 109 -2.17 10.78 -24.85
N VAL A 110 -0.89 10.66 -25.22
CA VAL A 110 -0.09 9.44 -25.00
C VAL A 110 0.46 9.37 -23.57
N PHE A 111 0.99 10.48 -23.03
CA PHE A 111 1.64 10.46 -21.72
C PHE A 111 0.67 10.46 -20.54
N ALA A 112 -0.49 11.13 -20.66
CA ALA A 112 -1.50 11.16 -19.61
C ALA A 112 -1.96 9.77 -19.15
N PRO A 113 -2.36 8.83 -20.04
CA PRO A 113 -2.77 7.49 -19.63
C PRO A 113 -1.64 6.68 -19.00
N ILE A 114 -0.38 6.88 -19.43
CA ILE A 114 0.78 6.19 -18.86
C ILE A 114 0.99 6.62 -17.39
N ILE A 115 0.97 7.93 -17.13
CA ILE A 115 1.11 8.47 -15.77
C ILE A 115 -0.08 8.05 -14.91
N ALA A 116 -1.29 8.08 -15.46
CA ALA A 116 -2.51 7.68 -14.75
C ALA A 116 -2.46 6.20 -14.35
N PHE A 117 -2.07 5.31 -15.27
CA PHE A 117 -1.89 3.88 -14.98
C PHE A 117 -0.93 3.67 -13.80
N SER A 118 0.23 4.32 -13.83
CA SER A 118 1.21 4.22 -12.75
C SER A 118 0.68 4.75 -11.43
N MET A 119 -0.07 5.85 -11.45
CA MET A 119 -0.65 6.44 -10.24
C MET A 119 -1.67 5.50 -9.59
N ILE A 120 -2.54 4.87 -10.39
CA ILE A 120 -3.52 3.89 -9.89
C ILE A 120 -2.82 2.59 -9.46
N ALA A 121 -1.75 2.17 -10.14
CA ALA A 121 -0.98 0.98 -9.78
C ALA A 121 -0.31 1.07 -8.39
N TYR A 122 -0.14 2.27 -7.83
CA TYR A 122 0.26 2.42 -6.43
C TYR A 122 -0.85 2.05 -5.43
N PHE A 123 -2.11 2.07 -5.85
CA PHE A 123 -3.29 1.85 -5.01
C PHE A 123 -4.08 0.57 -5.33
N TYR A 124 -3.76 -0.08 -6.44
CA TYR A 124 -4.48 -1.22 -6.98
C TYR A 124 -3.51 -2.15 -7.73
N ASN A 125 -3.87 -3.43 -7.88
CA ASN A 125 -3.00 -4.41 -8.54
C ASN A 125 -2.76 -4.04 -10.03
N PRO A 126 -1.50 -3.86 -10.48
CA PRO A 126 -1.20 -3.45 -11.85
C PRO A 126 -1.62 -4.48 -12.91
N LYS A 127 -1.63 -5.77 -12.58
CA LYS A 127 -2.02 -6.83 -13.51
C LYS A 127 -3.52 -6.84 -13.75
N ASP A 128 -4.29 -6.69 -12.68
CA ASP A 128 -5.75 -6.64 -12.76
C ASP A 128 -6.19 -5.33 -13.43
N LEU A 129 -5.56 -4.21 -13.08
CA LEU A 129 -5.78 -2.92 -13.76
C LEU A 129 -5.55 -3.02 -15.28
N PHE A 130 -4.45 -3.65 -15.70
CA PHE A 130 -4.15 -3.81 -17.11
C PHE A 130 -5.18 -4.67 -17.83
N ARG A 131 -5.66 -5.74 -17.18
CA ARG A 131 -6.73 -6.58 -17.71
C ARG A 131 -8.02 -5.79 -17.86
N GLU A 132 -8.46 -5.09 -16.83
CA GLU A 132 -9.69 -4.28 -16.85
C GLU A 132 -9.67 -3.18 -17.91
N ILE A 133 -8.52 -2.52 -18.10
CA ILE A 133 -8.35 -1.50 -19.16
C ILE A 133 -8.42 -2.14 -20.55
N THR A 134 -7.81 -3.31 -20.74
CA THR A 134 -7.78 -3.98 -22.05
C THR A 134 -9.10 -4.68 -22.38
N SER A 135 -9.84 -5.15 -21.38
CA SER A 135 -11.18 -5.72 -21.53
C SER A 135 -12.29 -4.67 -21.58
N LEU A 136 -11.98 -3.39 -21.32
CA LEU A 136 -12.95 -2.30 -21.19
C LEU A 136 -14.07 -2.64 -20.18
N ASP A 137 -13.69 -3.22 -19.04
CA ASP A 137 -14.65 -3.60 -18.01
C ASP A 137 -15.18 -2.37 -17.26
N THR A 138 -16.35 -1.89 -17.66
CA THR A 138 -17.01 -0.74 -17.05
C THR A 138 -17.63 -1.04 -15.68
N GLY A 139 -17.70 -2.32 -15.27
CA GLY A 139 -18.18 -2.74 -13.96
C GLY A 139 -17.14 -2.57 -12.86
N ALA A 140 -15.85 -2.54 -13.22
CA ALA A 140 -14.76 -2.34 -12.28
C ALA A 140 -14.62 -0.85 -11.88
N TRP A 141 -14.47 -0.59 -10.58
CA TRP A 141 -14.24 0.77 -10.08
C TRP A 141 -12.89 1.33 -10.55
N ALA A 142 -11.88 0.47 -10.70
CA ALA A 142 -10.53 0.86 -11.08
C ALA A 142 -10.44 1.33 -12.54
N PHE A 143 -11.30 0.81 -13.44
CA PHE A 143 -11.45 1.35 -14.79
C PHE A 143 -11.87 2.82 -14.79
N TRP A 144 -12.93 3.17 -14.04
CA TRP A 144 -13.39 4.56 -13.94
C TRP A 144 -12.35 5.47 -13.24
N ALA A 145 -11.68 4.97 -12.21
CA ALA A 145 -10.58 5.68 -11.57
C ALA A 145 -9.44 5.98 -12.56
N TYR A 146 -9.09 5.03 -13.42
CA TYR A 146 -8.11 5.22 -14.48
C TYR A 146 -8.53 6.26 -15.51
N VAL A 147 -9.77 6.22 -16.01
CA VAL A 147 -10.29 7.18 -16.99
C VAL A 147 -10.29 8.60 -16.41
N LEU A 148 -10.83 8.77 -15.19
CA LEU A 148 -10.86 10.07 -14.51
C LEU A 148 -9.45 10.63 -14.28
N THR A 149 -8.54 9.78 -13.82
CA THR A 149 -7.13 10.16 -13.58
C THR A 149 -6.41 10.51 -14.88
N THR A 150 -6.72 9.82 -15.98
CA THR A 150 -6.19 10.13 -17.32
C THR A 150 -6.65 11.50 -17.80
N ILE A 151 -7.93 11.81 -17.68
CA ILE A 151 -8.48 13.13 -18.03
C ILE A 151 -7.83 14.23 -17.19
N PHE A 152 -7.71 13.99 -15.88
CA PHE A 152 -7.05 14.91 -14.96
C PHE A 152 -5.60 15.20 -15.38
N PHE A 153 -4.78 14.17 -15.61
CA PHE A 153 -3.39 14.36 -16.05
C PHE A 153 -3.27 14.95 -17.45
N PHE A 154 -4.21 14.67 -18.35
CA PHE A 154 -4.25 15.31 -19.67
C PHE A 154 -4.43 16.83 -19.54
N ILE A 155 -5.39 17.28 -18.72
CA ILE A 155 -5.60 18.71 -18.45
C ILE A 155 -4.36 19.32 -17.77
N MET A 156 -3.76 18.60 -16.81
CA MET A 156 -2.56 19.03 -16.12
C MET A 156 -1.40 19.28 -17.09
N VAL A 157 -1.07 18.29 -17.93
CA VAL A 157 0.09 18.34 -18.84
C VAL A 157 -0.15 19.28 -20.00
N ASN A 158 -1.38 19.35 -20.52
CA ASN A 158 -1.68 20.18 -21.68
C ASN A 158 -1.78 21.67 -21.28
N ARG A 159 -2.63 22.00 -20.29
CA ARG A 159 -3.02 23.37 -19.96
C ARG A 159 -2.28 23.99 -18.78
N LEU A 160 -2.04 23.23 -17.70
CA LEU A 160 -1.53 23.79 -16.44
C LEU A 160 0.00 23.75 -16.32
N ARG A 161 0.65 22.68 -16.82
CA ARG A 161 2.11 22.47 -16.87
C ARG A 161 2.82 22.97 -15.61
N HIS A 162 3.73 23.92 -15.78
CA HIS A 162 4.57 24.50 -14.73
C HIS A 162 3.80 25.44 -13.79
N VAL A 163 2.65 25.98 -14.20
CA VAL A 163 1.84 26.86 -13.34
C VAL A 163 1.31 26.09 -12.14
N PHE A 164 0.84 24.86 -12.36
CA PHE A 164 0.39 24.00 -11.27
C PHE A 164 1.53 23.70 -10.29
N CYS A 165 2.68 23.24 -10.80
CA CYS A 165 3.82 22.90 -9.95
C CYS A 165 4.37 24.10 -9.18
N ARG A 166 4.20 25.32 -9.71
CA ARG A 166 4.67 26.55 -9.05
C ARG A 166 3.68 27.07 -8.01
N ASN A 167 2.38 27.09 -8.33
CA ASN A 167 1.39 27.88 -7.60
C ASN A 167 0.32 27.04 -6.86
N ALA A 168 0.03 25.82 -7.33
CA ALA A 168 -1.10 25.04 -6.82
C ALA A 168 -0.70 23.69 -6.21
N CYS A 169 0.51 23.20 -6.47
CA CYS A 169 0.98 21.94 -5.89
C CYS A 169 1.25 22.11 -4.39
N PRO A 170 0.45 21.48 -3.49
CA PRO A 170 0.60 21.65 -2.05
C PRO A 170 1.95 21.11 -1.57
N TYR A 171 2.42 20.03 -2.20
CA TYR A 171 3.73 19.47 -1.92
C TYR A 171 4.85 20.47 -2.25
N GLY A 172 4.76 21.19 -3.36
CA GLY A 172 5.74 22.23 -3.72
C GLY A 172 5.80 23.39 -2.73
N MET A 173 4.69 23.71 -2.08
CA MET A 173 4.59 24.73 -1.03
C MET A 173 5.21 24.22 0.28
N LEU A 174 4.85 23.01 0.71
CA LEU A 174 5.42 22.39 1.92
C LEU A 174 6.94 22.26 1.81
N GLN A 175 7.45 21.84 0.66
CA GLN A 175 8.89 21.79 0.44
C GLN A 175 9.57 23.16 0.54
N MET A 176 8.90 24.24 0.13
CA MET A 176 9.45 25.59 0.22
C MET A 176 9.54 26.06 1.67
N ILE A 177 8.53 25.74 2.49
CA ILE A 177 8.50 26.04 3.93
C ILE A 177 9.58 25.23 4.66
N LEU A 178 9.76 23.96 4.28
CA LEU A 178 10.74 23.05 4.86
C LEU A 178 12.14 23.15 4.25
N SER A 179 12.41 24.02 3.28
CA SER A 179 13.75 24.17 2.70
C SER A 179 14.42 25.43 3.25
N ASP A 180 15.67 25.33 3.69
CA ASP A 180 16.47 26.49 4.07
C ASP A 180 17.31 27.00 2.87
N LYS A 181 17.80 28.24 2.95
CA LYS A 181 18.70 28.87 1.96
C LYS A 181 19.94 28.01 1.71
N ASN A 182 20.44 27.33 2.75
CA ASN A 182 21.59 26.43 2.70
C ASN A 182 21.28 25.04 2.13
N SER A 183 20.01 24.63 2.05
CA SER A 183 19.60 23.32 1.54
C SER A 183 20.02 23.10 0.08
N ARG A 184 20.07 24.17 -0.73
CA ARG A 184 20.47 24.08 -2.15
C ARG A 184 21.98 23.97 -2.38
N THR A 185 22.80 24.56 -1.52
CA THR A 185 24.26 24.69 -1.71
C THR A 185 25.04 23.62 -0.96
N GLY A 186 24.56 23.21 0.21
CA GLY A 186 25.26 22.23 1.06
C GLY A 186 25.11 20.78 0.61
N GLY A 187 24.01 20.42 -0.07
CA GLY A 187 23.77 19.05 -0.56
C GLY A 187 23.97 18.00 0.54
N ILE A 188 24.82 17.00 0.29
CA ILE A 188 25.14 15.93 1.25
C ILE A 188 25.71 16.49 2.57
N LYS A 189 26.42 17.62 2.55
CA LYS A 189 26.96 18.22 3.79
C LYS A 189 25.87 18.65 4.77
N ASN A 190 24.66 18.94 4.27
CA ASN A 190 23.51 19.29 5.12
C ASN A 190 22.98 18.08 5.90
N MET A 191 23.24 16.86 5.40
CA MET A 191 22.88 15.62 6.10
C MET A 191 23.64 15.47 7.43
N PHE A 192 24.82 16.10 7.54
CA PHE A 192 25.70 16.00 8.71
C PHE A 192 25.80 17.31 9.52
N ARG A 193 24.87 18.26 9.35
CA ARG A 193 24.90 19.55 10.06
C ARG A 193 23.55 19.93 10.66
N GLY A 194 23.58 20.45 11.88
CA GLY A 194 22.42 21.04 12.57
C GLY A 194 21.19 20.12 12.59
N THR A 195 20.05 20.66 12.19
CA THR A 195 18.75 19.95 12.08
C THR A 195 18.81 18.78 11.09
N GLY A 196 19.63 18.85 10.05
CA GLY A 196 19.78 17.78 9.07
C GLY A 196 20.42 16.52 9.64
N LEU A 197 21.34 16.65 10.60
CA LEU A 197 21.93 15.50 11.32
C LEU A 197 20.89 14.80 12.18
N VAL A 198 20.11 15.56 12.96
CA VAL A 198 19.04 15.02 13.81
C VAL A 198 18.05 14.22 12.98
N LEU A 199 17.64 14.78 11.84
CA LEU A 199 16.69 14.14 10.94
C LEU A 199 17.27 12.88 10.29
N THR A 200 18.56 12.88 9.96
CA THR A 200 19.26 11.70 9.43
C THR A 200 19.34 10.57 10.46
N VAL A 201 19.69 10.90 11.71
CA VAL A 201 19.73 9.91 12.80
C VAL A 201 18.34 9.33 13.06
N LEU A 202 17.33 10.20 13.15
CA LEU A 202 15.94 9.78 13.32
C LEU A 202 15.48 8.86 12.19
N MET A 203 15.77 9.23 10.93
CA MET A 203 15.49 8.41 9.76
C MET A 203 16.20 7.05 9.81
N ALA A 204 17.49 7.02 10.18
CA ALA A 204 18.24 5.78 10.28
C ALA A 204 17.66 4.84 11.34
N VAL A 205 17.24 5.38 12.49
CA VAL A 205 16.57 4.62 13.55
C VAL A 205 15.24 4.07 13.05
N MET A 206 14.39 4.89 12.46
CA MET A 206 13.07 4.47 11.97
C MET A 206 13.17 3.43 10.86
N VAL A 207 14.09 3.61 9.91
CA VAL A 207 14.33 2.62 8.84
C VAL A 207 14.85 1.31 9.42
N SER A 208 15.74 1.37 10.42
CA SER A 208 16.24 0.15 11.08
C SER A 208 15.13 -0.60 11.80
N ILE A 209 14.24 0.11 12.52
CA ILE A 209 13.08 -0.49 13.18
C ILE A 209 12.11 -1.10 12.15
N LEU A 210 11.84 -0.38 11.06
CA LEU A 210 10.97 -0.88 10.00
C LEU A 210 11.55 -2.13 9.33
N LEU A 211 12.83 -2.13 8.98
CA LEU A 211 13.51 -3.30 8.42
C LEU A 211 13.44 -4.48 9.38
N PHE A 212 13.75 -4.25 10.67
CA PHE A 212 13.65 -5.29 11.69
C PHE A 212 12.23 -5.87 11.78
N ALA A 213 11.20 -5.03 11.78
CA ALA A 213 9.80 -5.46 11.76
C ALA A 213 9.45 -6.30 10.51
N ILE A 214 9.91 -5.88 9.34
CA ILE A 214 9.72 -6.59 8.05
C ILE A 214 10.43 -7.95 8.02
N PHE A 215 11.59 -8.08 8.67
CA PHE A 215 12.33 -9.35 8.75
C PHE A 215 11.77 -10.30 9.81
N THR A 216 11.19 -9.77 10.89
CA THR A 216 10.62 -10.57 11.98
C THR A 216 9.17 -10.98 11.76
N SER A 217 8.45 -10.34 10.83
CA SER A 217 7.03 -10.60 10.56
C SER A 217 6.69 -12.08 10.34
N THR A 218 5.51 -12.49 10.77
CA THR A 218 5.02 -13.87 10.72
C THR A 218 4.79 -14.34 9.28
N GLY A 219 4.40 -13.42 8.39
CA GLY A 219 4.10 -13.70 6.98
C GLY A 219 2.76 -14.40 6.78
N PHE A 220 1.84 -14.28 7.73
CA PHE A 220 0.46 -14.73 7.61
C PHE A 220 -0.41 -13.94 8.58
N THR A 221 -1.70 -13.80 8.25
CA THR A 221 -2.68 -13.15 9.13
C THR A 221 -3.84 -14.09 9.42
N VAL A 222 -4.50 -13.84 10.56
CA VAL A 222 -5.64 -14.61 11.03
C VAL A 222 -6.74 -13.65 11.47
N SER A 223 -7.91 -13.76 10.84
CA SER A 223 -9.15 -13.09 11.22
C SER A 223 -10.20 -14.11 11.63
N ILE A 224 -11.11 -13.68 12.51
CA ILE A 224 -12.22 -14.51 12.98
C ILE A 224 -13.47 -13.66 12.88
N ASP A 225 -14.38 -14.08 12.00
CA ASP A 225 -15.66 -13.44 11.81
C ASP A 225 -16.77 -14.23 12.49
N LYS A 226 -17.76 -13.51 13.02
CA LYS A 226 -18.94 -14.11 13.64
C LYS A 226 -19.91 -14.51 12.52
N ASN A 227 -20.44 -15.73 12.56
CA ASN A 227 -21.44 -16.19 11.60
C ASN A 227 -22.81 -16.31 12.29
N LEU A 228 -23.11 -17.45 12.93
CA LEU A 228 -24.33 -17.65 13.72
C LEU A 228 -24.03 -17.52 15.21
N GLN A 229 -24.85 -16.77 15.94
CA GLN A 229 -24.70 -16.60 17.37
C GLN A 229 -26.01 -16.89 18.09
N GLY A 230 -25.98 -17.81 19.06
CA GLY A 230 -27.09 -18.04 19.96
C GLY A 230 -28.28 -18.76 19.31
N VAL A 231 -28.05 -19.57 18.27
CA VAL A 231 -29.14 -20.30 17.60
C VAL A 231 -29.51 -21.53 18.44
N PRO A 232 -30.73 -21.63 18.99
CA PRO A 232 -31.14 -22.78 19.78
C PRO A 232 -31.35 -24.00 18.86
N SER A 233 -30.79 -25.14 19.24
CA SER A 233 -30.95 -26.43 18.54
C SER A 233 -31.15 -27.54 19.57
N GLU A 234 -32.40 -27.96 19.75
CA GLU A 234 -32.86 -28.94 20.73
C GLU A 234 -32.30 -28.71 22.15
N ASN A 235 -31.14 -29.29 22.47
CA ASN A 235 -30.49 -29.23 23.78
C ASN A 235 -29.21 -28.38 23.85
N HIS A 236 -28.81 -27.76 22.73
CA HIS A 236 -27.60 -26.94 22.62
C HIS A 236 -27.90 -25.56 22.05
N ILE A 237 -27.03 -24.61 22.36
CA ILE A 237 -26.99 -23.30 21.70
C ILE A 237 -25.78 -23.31 20.76
N ILE A 238 -26.03 -23.06 19.47
CA ILE A 238 -25.01 -23.10 18.43
C ILE A 238 -24.39 -21.72 18.26
N TYR A 239 -23.06 -21.71 18.28
CA TYR A 239 -22.22 -20.59 17.89
C TYR A 239 -21.29 -21.03 16.77
N THR A 240 -21.26 -20.28 15.67
CA THR A 240 -20.34 -20.52 14.56
C THR A 240 -19.52 -19.28 14.27
N TYR A 241 -18.24 -19.50 14.01
CA TYR A 241 -17.28 -18.48 13.62
C TYR A 241 -16.57 -18.92 12.34
N ASN A 242 -16.26 -17.99 11.46
CA ASN A 242 -15.44 -18.24 10.29
C ASN A 242 -14.01 -17.82 10.62
N LEU A 243 -13.12 -18.80 10.72
CA LEU A 243 -11.69 -18.59 10.84
C LEU A 243 -11.12 -18.41 9.44
N GLN A 244 -10.54 -17.25 9.19
CA GLN A 244 -9.83 -16.97 7.95
C GLN A 244 -8.35 -16.94 8.24
N VAL A 245 -7.61 -17.81 7.56
CA VAL A 245 -6.14 -17.84 7.61
C VAL A 245 -5.64 -17.45 6.23
N GLU A 246 -4.89 -16.36 6.19
CA GLU A 246 -4.35 -15.83 4.95
C GLU A 246 -2.84 -16.00 4.90
N ASN A 247 -2.38 -16.60 3.81
CA ASN A 247 -0.97 -16.80 3.55
C ASN A 247 -0.42 -15.65 2.69
N LEU A 248 0.46 -14.85 3.29
CA LEU A 248 1.08 -13.69 2.63
C LEU A 248 2.40 -14.05 1.93
N ARG A 249 2.72 -15.33 1.79
CA ARG A 249 3.98 -15.81 1.18
C ARG A 249 3.76 -16.35 -0.21
N ASP A 250 4.84 -16.39 -0.99
CA ASP A 250 4.87 -16.98 -2.33
C ASP A 250 4.87 -18.52 -2.33
N LYS A 251 4.89 -19.16 -1.16
CA LYS A 251 4.92 -20.62 -1.01
C LYS A 251 3.68 -21.10 -0.25
N PRO A 252 3.13 -22.27 -0.60
CA PRO A 252 2.04 -22.88 0.17
C PRO A 252 2.52 -23.12 1.60
N ALA A 253 1.64 -22.91 2.57
CA ALA A 253 1.95 -23.04 3.98
C ALA A 253 0.88 -23.85 4.70
N THR A 254 1.31 -24.66 5.65
CA THR A 254 0.43 -25.45 6.51
C THR A 254 0.42 -24.86 7.92
N TYR A 255 -0.76 -24.54 8.42
CA TYR A 255 -0.94 -23.96 9.75
C TYR A 255 -1.56 -24.98 10.69
N LYS A 256 -0.94 -25.19 11.85
CA LYS A 256 -1.46 -26.05 12.92
C LYS A 256 -2.20 -25.21 13.95
N LEU A 257 -3.36 -25.69 14.37
CA LEU A 257 -4.23 -24.98 15.29
C LEU A 257 -4.25 -25.70 16.64
N LYS A 258 -4.05 -24.92 17.70
CA LYS A 258 -4.21 -25.37 19.08
C LYS A 258 -5.25 -24.50 19.76
N TYR A 259 -6.11 -25.13 20.54
CA TYR A 259 -7.18 -24.43 21.26
C TYR A 259 -6.94 -24.55 22.76
N LYS A 260 -7.13 -23.45 23.49
CA LYS A 260 -7.03 -23.38 24.95
C LYS A 260 -8.34 -22.86 25.53
N ASN A 261 -8.65 -23.29 26.75
CA ASN A 261 -9.84 -22.90 27.51
C ASN A 261 -11.18 -23.28 26.85
N ILE A 262 -11.25 -24.45 26.21
CA ILE A 262 -12.52 -25.03 25.78
C ILE A 262 -13.06 -25.87 26.96
N PRO A 263 -14.27 -25.57 27.47
CA PRO A 263 -14.91 -26.38 28.50
C PRO A 263 -15.18 -27.81 28.02
N GLU A 264 -14.95 -28.81 28.87
CA GLU A 264 -15.13 -30.23 28.53
C GLU A 264 -16.57 -30.61 28.20
N ASN A 265 -17.54 -29.80 28.64
CA ASN A 265 -18.97 -30.02 28.43
C ASN A 265 -19.51 -29.45 27.11
N TRP A 266 -18.63 -28.96 26.22
CA TRP A 266 -19.01 -28.41 24.91
C TRP A 266 -18.72 -29.43 23.81
N ASP A 267 -19.65 -29.58 22.87
CA ASP A 267 -19.43 -30.36 21.65
C ASP A 267 -18.91 -29.40 20.57
N VAL A 268 -17.65 -29.60 20.14
CA VAL A 268 -16.94 -28.68 19.26
C VAL A 268 -16.44 -29.39 18.01
N ILE A 269 -16.59 -28.75 16.86
CA ILE A 269 -16.01 -29.21 15.59
C ILE A 269 -15.01 -28.14 15.17
N LEU A 270 -13.73 -28.47 15.31
CA LEU A 270 -12.62 -27.55 15.12
C LEU A 270 -11.52 -28.18 14.24
N PRO A 271 -11.04 -27.49 13.19
CA PRO A 271 -9.95 -27.97 12.36
C PRO A 271 -8.63 -27.97 13.15
N THR A 272 -7.81 -28.98 12.94
CA THR A 272 -6.47 -29.10 13.57
C THR A 272 -5.35 -28.59 12.67
N GLU A 273 -5.56 -28.62 11.36
CA GLU A 273 -4.59 -28.22 10.34
C GLU A 273 -5.30 -27.56 9.16
N ILE A 274 -4.70 -26.49 8.62
CA ILE A 274 -5.21 -25.76 7.46
C ILE A 274 -4.08 -25.57 6.47
N LYS A 275 -4.30 -25.98 5.21
CA LYS A 275 -3.35 -25.76 4.11
C LYS A 275 -3.83 -24.59 3.27
N VAL A 276 -2.95 -23.62 3.06
CA VAL A 276 -3.30 -22.38 2.36
C VAL A 276 -2.33 -22.16 1.21
N ALA A 277 -2.87 -21.94 0.01
CA ALA A 277 -2.07 -21.63 -1.18
C ALA A 277 -1.41 -20.24 -1.05
N PRO A 278 -0.37 -19.95 -1.85
CA PRO A 278 0.28 -18.64 -1.86
C PRO A 278 -0.71 -17.51 -2.12
N HIS A 279 -0.57 -16.38 -1.40
CA HIS A 279 -1.41 -15.17 -1.56
C HIS A 279 -2.92 -15.47 -1.60
N SER A 280 -3.35 -16.43 -0.78
CA SER A 280 -4.74 -16.87 -0.72
C SER A 280 -5.24 -16.98 0.71
N VAL A 281 -6.55 -16.99 0.85
CA VAL A 281 -7.25 -17.09 2.12
C VAL A 281 -7.95 -18.44 2.19
N ALA A 282 -7.71 -19.19 3.26
CA ALA A 282 -8.52 -20.36 3.61
C ALA A 282 -9.55 -19.97 4.64
N ASN A 283 -10.80 -20.38 4.40
CA ASN A 283 -11.93 -20.15 5.29
C ASN A 283 -12.37 -21.47 5.90
N GLU A 284 -12.29 -21.57 7.23
CA GLU A 284 -12.73 -22.73 7.98
C GLU A 284 -13.79 -22.34 9.01
N SER A 285 -14.81 -23.17 9.15
CA SER A 285 -15.88 -22.93 10.13
C SER A 285 -15.53 -23.57 11.47
N LEU A 286 -15.53 -22.76 12.53
CA LEU A 286 -15.44 -23.19 13.92
C LEU A 286 -16.84 -23.30 14.49
N LEU A 287 -17.23 -24.50 14.91
CA LEU A 287 -18.56 -24.77 15.42
C LEU A 287 -18.50 -25.16 16.90
N PHE A 288 -19.24 -24.42 17.71
CA PHE A 288 -19.38 -24.64 19.14
C PHE A 288 -20.84 -24.93 19.47
N ARG A 289 -21.13 -26.13 19.96
CA ARG A 289 -22.44 -26.53 20.51
C ARG A 289 -22.34 -26.50 22.02
N ILE A 290 -23.01 -25.52 22.61
CA ILE A 290 -22.90 -25.24 24.03
C ILE A 290 -24.11 -25.84 24.74
N GLY A 291 -23.87 -26.72 25.71
CA GLY A 291 -24.92 -27.28 26.54
C GLY A 291 -25.56 -26.24 27.45
N ARG A 292 -26.83 -26.42 27.81
CA ARG A 292 -27.60 -25.48 28.65
C ARG A 292 -26.98 -25.18 30.02
N LYS A 293 -26.08 -26.02 30.52
CA LYS A 293 -25.41 -25.82 31.83
C LYS A 293 -24.40 -24.66 31.83
N SER A 294 -23.90 -24.25 30.66
CA SER A 294 -22.94 -23.14 30.53
C SER A 294 -23.62 -21.80 30.19
N ILE A 295 -24.94 -21.71 30.33
CA ILE A 295 -25.69 -20.46 30.10
C ILE A 295 -25.34 -19.46 31.21
N GLY A 296 -25.05 -18.22 30.82
CA GLY A 296 -24.71 -17.14 31.75
C GLY A 296 -23.23 -17.08 32.15
N GLU A 297 -22.39 -17.99 31.68
CA GLU A 297 -20.93 -17.94 31.89
C GLU A 297 -20.22 -17.35 30.66
N ASN A 298 -19.38 -16.33 30.86
CA ASN A 298 -18.55 -15.78 29.79
C ASN A 298 -17.26 -16.59 29.66
N THR A 299 -17.15 -17.36 28.57
CA THR A 299 -15.96 -18.19 28.31
C THR A 299 -15.13 -17.57 27.20
N THR A 300 -13.82 -17.39 27.45
CA THR A 300 -12.88 -16.89 26.45
C THR A 300 -11.95 -18.00 25.97
N ILE A 301 -12.17 -18.45 24.74
CA ILE A 301 -11.37 -19.46 24.05
C ILE A 301 -10.18 -18.78 23.38
N THR A 302 -8.99 -19.35 23.53
CA THR A 302 -7.79 -18.87 22.82
C THR A 302 -7.41 -19.87 21.73
N ILE A 303 -7.33 -19.38 20.50
CA ILE A 303 -6.89 -20.12 19.32
C ILE A 303 -5.46 -19.70 19.03
N VAL A 304 -4.55 -20.68 19.00
CA VAL A 304 -3.13 -20.49 18.69
C VAL A 304 -2.87 -21.13 17.33
N ILE A 305 -2.56 -20.31 16.34
CA ILE A 305 -2.25 -20.74 14.98
C ILE A 305 -0.74 -20.71 14.81
N ILE A 306 -0.15 -21.83 14.41
CA ILE A 306 1.29 -22.05 14.33
C ILE A 306 1.67 -22.38 12.89
N ASN A 307 2.58 -21.62 12.30
CA ASN A 307 3.14 -21.91 10.98
C ASN A 307 4.28 -22.95 11.07
N GLU A 308 4.70 -23.51 9.94
CA GLU A 308 5.81 -24.47 9.78
C GLU A 308 7.14 -23.96 10.35
N GLU A 309 7.37 -22.65 10.34
CA GLU A 309 8.54 -21.99 10.94
C GLU A 309 8.44 -21.82 12.47
N GLY A 310 7.38 -22.32 13.10
CA GLY A 310 7.14 -22.18 14.55
C GLY A 310 6.65 -20.81 14.99
N LYS A 311 6.42 -19.87 14.07
CA LYS A 311 5.83 -18.56 14.38
C LYS A 311 4.34 -18.73 14.70
N THR A 312 3.89 -18.08 15.78
CA THR A 312 2.54 -18.26 16.33
C THR A 312 1.74 -16.96 16.35
N ILE A 313 0.46 -17.04 16.02
CA ILE A 313 -0.52 -15.96 16.21
C ILE A 313 -1.62 -16.47 17.13
N GLU A 314 -1.87 -15.73 18.22
CA GLU A 314 -2.98 -16.02 19.12
C GLU A 314 -4.18 -15.11 18.81
N ARG A 315 -5.38 -15.69 18.84
CA ARG A 315 -6.67 -15.00 18.71
C ARG A 315 -7.60 -15.48 19.80
N LYS A 316 -8.39 -14.55 20.35
CA LYS A 316 -9.33 -14.84 21.43
C LYS A 316 -10.76 -14.68 20.94
N ILE A 317 -11.61 -15.65 21.27
CA ILE A 317 -13.05 -15.60 21.04
C ILE A 317 -13.72 -15.62 22.41
N SER A 318 -14.55 -14.63 22.69
CA SER A 318 -15.43 -14.65 23.86
C SER A 318 -16.82 -15.10 23.43
N ILE A 319 -17.31 -16.16 24.07
CA ILE A 319 -18.66 -16.68 23.87
C ILE A 319 -19.43 -16.52 25.18
N PHE A 320 -20.54 -15.81 25.10
CA PHE A 320 -21.48 -15.63 26.19
C PHE A 320 -22.81 -16.28 25.80
N PRO A 321 -23.11 -17.50 26.29
CA PRO A 321 -24.33 -18.20 25.97
C PRO A 321 -25.51 -17.55 26.67
N ILE A 322 -26.40 -16.94 25.88
CA ILE A 322 -27.63 -16.31 26.38
C ILE A 322 -28.80 -17.19 25.96
N GLN A 323 -29.69 -17.49 26.90
CA GLN A 323 -30.97 -18.07 26.58
C GLN A 323 -31.87 -16.96 26.04
N LYS A 324 -32.15 -16.98 24.74
CA LYS A 324 -33.13 -16.09 24.10
C LYS A 324 -34.55 -16.61 24.28
#